data_AF-A0AA42IX75-F1
#
_entry.id   AF-A0AA42IX75-F1
#
_cell.length_a   1.000
_cell.length_b   1.000
_cell.length_c   1.000
_cell.angle_alpha   90.00
_cell.angle_beta   90.00
_cell.angle_gamma   90.00
#
_symmetry.space_group_name_H-M   'P 1'
#
loop_
_entity.id
_entity.type
_entity.pdbx_description
1 polymer ?
#
loop_
_entity_poly.entity_id
_entity_poly.type
_entity_poly.pdbx_seq_one_letter_code
_entity_poly.pdbx_strand_id
1 'polypeptide(L)'
;MDIIERNRILTEIQTQLASGELTIGQAVRKLRKEITGLQQARFAQMCKLSLRALRQLEHDESNPTVQTLNSVFNPFGMQVGIVPKSRIQ
;
A
#
# COMPACT_ATOMS: atom_id res chain seq x y z
N MET A 1 -11.91 7.85 12.35
CA MET A 1 -12.40 7.53 11.00
C MET A 1 -13.52 6.54 11.15
N ASP A 2 -14.68 6.80 10.55
CA ASP A 2 -15.78 5.85 10.53
C ASP A 2 -15.51 4.71 9.53
N ILE A 3 -16.31 3.64 9.59
CA ILE A 3 -16.12 2.45 8.75
C ILE A 3 -16.39 2.73 7.27
N ILE A 4 -17.35 3.61 6.96
CA ILE A 4 -17.75 3.93 5.58
C ILE A 4 -16.61 4.68 4.90
N GLU A 5 -16.07 5.69 5.56
CA GLU A 5 -14.95 6.49 5.08
C GLU A 5 -13.69 5.64 4.93
N ARG A 6 -13.41 4.76 5.89
CA ARG A 6 -12.29 3.80 5.78
C ARG A 6 -12.42 2.96 4.51
N ASN A 7 -13.60 2.39 4.27
CA ASN A 7 -13.82 1.53 3.10
C ASN A 7 -13.75 2.33 1.80
N ARG A 8 -14.25 3.57 1.79
CA ARG A 8 -14.14 4.47 0.63
C ARG A 8 -12.69 4.71 0.23
N ILE A 9 -11.84 5.07 1.18
CA ILE A 9 -10.41 5.34 0.92
C ILE A 9 -9.70 4.07 0.43
N LEU A 10 -9.99 2.90 1.02
CA LEU A 10 -9.40 1.64 0.58
C LEU A 10 -9.79 1.27 -0.85
N THR A 11 -11.07 1.42 -1.21
CA THR A 11 -11.55 1.19 -2.58
C THR A 11 -10.92 2.15 -3.58
N GLU A 12 -10.75 3.42 -3.20
CA GLU A 12 -10.09 4.43 -4.02
C GLU A 12 -8.62 4.06 -4.30
N ILE A 13 -7.87 3.69 -3.26
CA ILE A 13 -6.47 3.25 -3.37
C ILE A 13 -6.36 2.01 -4.27
N GLN A 14 -7.24 1.03 -4.10
CA GLN A 14 -7.25 -0.18 -4.91
C GLN A 14 -7.50 0.13 -6.39
N THR A 15 -8.45 1.02 -6.68
CA THR A 15 -8.79 1.42 -8.05
C THR A 15 -7.62 2.14 -8.71
N GLN A 16 -7.00 3.10 -8.02
CA GLN A 16 -5.84 3.85 -8.51
C GLN A 16 -4.59 2.96 -8.70
N LEU A 17 -4.39 1.97 -7.82
CA LEU A 17 -3.33 0.96 -8.01
C LEU A 17 -3.59 0.09 -9.24
N ALA A 18 -4.83 -0.33 -9.46
CA ALA A 18 -5.21 -1.18 -10.60
C ALA A 18 -5.14 -0.43 -11.94
N SER A 19 -5.43 0.87 -11.96
CA SER A 19 -5.29 1.71 -13.16
C SER A 19 -3.85 2.18 -13.41
N GLY A 20 -2.97 2.06 -12.42
CA GLY A 20 -1.59 2.57 -12.48
C GLY A 20 -1.46 4.07 -12.22
N GLU A 21 -2.52 4.73 -11.77
CA GLU A 21 -2.49 6.13 -11.31
C GLU A 21 -1.66 6.33 -10.04
N LEU A 22 -1.66 5.32 -9.16
CA LEU A 22 -0.77 5.28 -8.00
C LEU A 22 0.32 4.23 -8.19
N THR A 23 1.54 4.61 -7.85
CA THR A 23 2.59 3.61 -7.60
C THR A 23 2.32 2.85 -6.31
N ILE A 24 2.96 1.69 -6.16
CA ILE A 24 2.91 0.92 -4.92
C ILE A 24 3.43 1.76 -3.74
N GLY A 25 4.55 2.48 -3.90
CA GLY A 25 5.11 3.31 -2.84
C GLY A 25 4.16 4.42 -2.39
N GLN A 26 3.53 5.10 -3.35
CA GLN A 26 2.53 6.13 -3.07
C GLN A 26 1.31 5.56 -2.34
N ALA A 27 0.80 4.40 -2.76
CA ALA A 27 -0.31 3.73 -2.08
C ALA A 27 0.04 3.34 -0.64
N VAL A 28 1.22 2.78 -0.40
CA VAL A 28 1.71 2.46 0.95
C VAL A 28 1.79 3.71 1.83
N ARG A 29 2.30 4.82 1.27
CA ARG A 29 2.35 6.11 1.98
C ARG A 29 0.95 6.65 2.29
N LYS A 30 -0.01 6.51 1.36
CA LYS A 30 -1.41 6.92 1.53
C LYS A 30 -2.09 6.10 2.63
N LEU A 31 -1.96 4.76 2.60
CA LEU A 31 -2.43 3.86 3.67
C LEU A 31 -1.87 4.27 5.04
N ARG A 32 -0.56 4.56 5.13
CA ARG A 32 0.03 4.99 6.38
C ARG A 32 -0.58 6.30 6.89
N LYS A 33 -0.65 7.32 6.04
CA LYS A 33 -1.10 8.66 6.46
C LYS A 33 -2.60 8.75 6.70
N GLU A 34 -3.41 8.21 5.79
CA GLU A 34 -4.85 8.44 5.77
C GLU A 34 -5.63 7.36 6.53
N ILE A 35 -5.18 6.09 6.50
CA ILE A 35 -5.88 5.01 7.19
C ILE A 35 -5.39 4.86 8.63
N THR A 36 -4.06 4.84 8.84
CA THR A 36 -3.50 4.53 10.17
C THR A 36 -3.11 5.77 10.97
N GLY A 37 -2.79 6.88 10.31
CA GLY A 37 -2.21 8.07 10.94
C GLY A 37 -0.82 7.85 11.57
N LEU A 38 -0.17 6.70 11.31
CA LEU A 38 1.07 6.34 11.98
C LEU A 38 2.29 7.05 11.37
N GLN A 39 3.25 7.35 12.24
CA GLN A 39 4.59 7.71 11.79
C GLN A 39 5.29 6.49 11.16
N GLN A 40 6.26 6.75 10.27
CA GLN A 40 6.95 5.69 9.52
C GLN A 40 7.51 4.58 10.40
N ALA A 41 8.12 4.89 11.55
CA ALA A 41 8.69 3.88 12.44
C ALA A 41 7.64 2.91 12.99
N ARG A 42 6.49 3.41 13.41
CA ARG A 42 5.39 2.58 13.94
C ARG A 42 4.70 1.78 12.84
N PHE A 43 4.52 2.38 11.67
CA PHE A 43 3.98 1.68 10.52
C PHE A 43 4.91 0.55 10.02
N ALA A 44 6.22 0.80 9.99
CA ALA A 44 7.21 -0.22 9.64
C ALA A 44 7.13 -1.43 10.59
N GLN A 45 7.02 -1.18 11.90
CA GLN A 45 6.81 -2.24 12.89
C GLN A 45 5.51 -3.01 12.64
N MET A 46 4.41 -2.31 12.38
CA MET A 46 3.11 -2.93 12.06
C MET A 46 3.20 -3.85 10.84
N CYS A 47 3.94 -3.45 9.81
CA CYS A 47 4.15 -4.21 8.59
C CYS A 47 5.32 -5.20 8.66
N LYS A 48 5.97 -5.36 9.83
CA LYS A 48 7.16 -6.20 10.02
C LYS A 48 8.33 -5.86 9.07
N LEU A 49 8.52 -4.57 8.80
CA LEU A 49 9.59 -4.02 7.97
C LEU A 49 10.58 -3.20 8.81
N SER A 50 11.81 -3.09 8.32
CA SER A 50 12.72 -2.06 8.82
C SER A 50 12.24 -0.67 8.39
N LEU A 51 12.55 0.36 9.16
CA LEU A 51 12.24 1.76 8.78
C LEU A 51 12.87 2.13 7.43
N ARG A 52 14.10 1.65 7.17
CA ARG A 52 14.78 1.88 5.89
C ARG A 52 14.02 1.23 4.74
N ALA A 53 13.60 -0.02 4.89
CA ALA A 53 12.84 -0.73 3.85
C ALA A 53 11.49 -0.04 3.57
N LEU A 54 10.77 0.39 4.62
CA LEU A 54 9.54 1.16 4.43
C LEU A 54 9.81 2.49 3.70
N ARG A 55 10.90 3.21 4.04
CA ARG A 55 11.23 4.48 3.38
C ARG A 55 11.52 4.27 1.90
N GLN A 56 12.35 3.29 1.55
CA GLN A 56 12.64 2.99 0.14
C GLN A 56 11.38 2.55 -0.60
N LEU A 57 10.50 1.78 0.05
CA LEU A 57 9.22 1.40 -0.51
C LEU A 57 8.34 2.64 -0.79
N GLU A 58 8.18 3.54 0.19
CA GLU A 58 7.35 4.76 0.04
C GLU A 58 7.88 5.77 -0.98
N HIS A 59 9.16 5.70 -1.36
CA HIS A 59 9.77 6.57 -2.37
C HIS A 59 9.94 5.86 -3.72
N ASP A 60 9.41 4.64 -3.89
CA ASP A 60 9.58 3.83 -5.10
C ASP A 60 11.06 3.53 -5.45
N GLU A 61 11.93 3.49 -4.44
CA GLU A 61 13.38 3.26 -4.56
C GLU A 61 13.77 1.79 -4.32
N SER A 62 12.81 0.86 -4.35
CA SER A 62 13.06 -0.57 -4.09
C SER A 62 12.23 -1.48 -4.98
N ASN A 63 12.71 -2.71 -5.18
CA ASN A 63 11.95 -3.80 -5.79
C ASN A 63 11.53 -4.79 -4.67
N PRO A 64 10.41 -4.53 -3.97
CA PRO A 64 9.98 -5.35 -2.84
C PRO A 64 9.56 -6.75 -3.29
N THR A 65 9.82 -7.76 -2.46
CA THR A 65 9.28 -9.10 -2.69
C THR A 65 7.76 -9.10 -2.55
N VAL A 66 7.08 -10.07 -3.18
CA VAL A 66 5.63 -10.29 -2.97
C VAL A 66 5.30 -10.46 -1.48
N GLN A 67 6.16 -11.13 -0.71
CA GLN A 67 6.01 -11.28 0.74
C GLN A 67 6.04 -9.93 1.48
N THR A 68 6.94 -9.04 1.09
CA THR A 68 7.02 -7.67 1.63
C THR A 68 5.74 -6.90 1.34
N LEU A 69 5.26 -6.96 0.09
CA LEU A 69 4.02 -6.29 -0.30
C LEU A 69 2.82 -6.83 0.49
N ASN A 70 2.67 -8.16 0.58
CA ASN A 70 1.59 -8.77 1.36
C ASN A 70 1.67 -8.41 2.85
N SER A 71 2.86 -8.27 3.43
CA SER A 71 3.01 -7.82 4.82
C SER A 71 2.49 -6.39 5.05
N VAL A 72 2.52 -5.55 4.01
CA VAL A 72 1.99 -4.18 4.05
C VAL A 72 0.49 -4.15 3.74
N PHE A 73 0.02 -4.93 2.78
CA PHE A 73 -1.37 -4.87 2.29
C PHE A 73 -2.36 -5.73 3.09
N ASN A 74 -1.93 -6.84 3.69
CA ASN A 74 -2.80 -7.74 4.45
C ASN A 74 -3.58 -7.05 5.59
N PRO A 75 -2.99 -6.14 6.40
CA PRO A 75 -3.73 -5.39 7.43
C PRO A 75 -4.91 -4.57 6.89
N PHE A 76 -4.93 -4.29 5.59
CA PHE A 76 -5.96 -3.52 4.90
C PHE A 76 -6.94 -4.40 4.11
N GLY A 77 -6.83 -5.73 4.21
CA GLY A 77 -7.67 -6.66 3.46
C GLY A 77 -7.28 -6.79 1.99
N MET A 78 -6.03 -6.46 1.65
CA MET A 78 -5.51 -6.53 0.28
C MET A 78 -4.32 -7.49 0.20
N GLN A 79 -4.12 -8.10 -0.97
CA GLN A 79 -2.96 -8.94 -1.27
C GLN A 79 -2.53 -8.75 -2.73
N VAL A 80 -1.26 -9.01 -3.02
CA VAL A 80 -0.73 -9.02 -4.38
C VAL A 80 -1.12 -10.32 -5.07
N GLY A 81 -1.55 -10.23 -6.34
CA GLY A 81 -1.96 -11.38 -7.14
C GLY A 81 -1.76 -11.16 -8.64
N ILE A 82 -2.04 -12.20 -9.41
CA ILE A 82 -1.98 -12.17 -10.88
C ILE A 82 -3.31 -11.62 -11.39
N VAL A 83 -3.25 -10.56 -12.21
CA VAL A 83 -4.42 -9.95 -12.87
C VAL A 83 -4.26 -10.02 -14.39
N PRO A 84 -5.35 -9.99 -15.16
CA PRO A 84 -5.26 -9.80 -16.61
C PRO A 84 -4.45 -8.53 -16.91
N LYS A 85 -3.52 -8.60 -17.86
CA LYS A 85 -2.85 -7.40 -18.35
C LYS A 85 -3.92 -6.52 -18.98
N SER A 86 -4.20 -5.36 -18.38
CA SER A 86 -5.04 -4.33 -18.97
C SER A 86 -4.46 -4.02 -20.36
N ARG A 87 -5.18 -4.41 -21.42
CA ARG A 87 -4.93 -3.85 -22.76
C ARG A 87 -5.35 -2.40 -22.65
N ILE A 88 -4.39 -1.54 -22.34
CA ILE A 88 -4.48 -0.16 -22.80
C ILE A 88 -4.46 -0.28 -24.33
N GLN A 89 -5.64 -0.08 -24.93
CA GLN A 89 -5.74 0.24 -26.36
C GLN A 89 -5.26 1.68 -26.55
#